data_AF-A0A161KH14-F1
#
_entry.id   AF-A0A161KH14-F1
#
_cell.length_a   1.000
_cell.length_b   1.000
_cell.length_c   1.000
_cell.angle_alpha   90.00
_cell.angle_beta   90.00
_cell.angle_gamma   90.00
#
_symmetry.space_group_name_H-M   'P 1'
#
loop_
_entity.id
_entity.type
_entity.pdbx_description
1 polymer ?
#
loop_
_entity_poly.entity_id
_entity_poly.type
_entity_poly.pdbx_seq_one_letter_code
_entity_poly.pdbx_strand_id
1 'polypeptide(L)'
;MKQGATSDILHVNFTDHWIRKKIDKLSEKESDALFSRETVLKLRDFFEEGDPAAIIRKGIAYTNYYETRHSEPAYLVRAIILLEQGLQDVPEHLDGYYALARAFQLQGKDQQAAAAYQRVLSLDPTHMWTYYQLGRLYLDEAPERSVAYLARAIHLNPDNPKVWKEYGDALLFTEDVAGAKTAYERALALDSFFASAYNRLGELEFYQHNDLQAAATNFTKAIQQNPDHTLALHNLANIAIFNKDLDQAENYSRRVLAVDPEFSASYGTLASISRERGQFSQAEIYLRKLIALEPNNQQALSMLRELNHE
;
A
#
# COMPACT_ATOMS: atom_id res chain seq x y z
N MET A 1 6.15 21.64 13.03
CA MET A 1 5.34 22.83 13.35
C MET A 1 4.69 22.68 14.72
N LYS A 2 4.46 23.79 15.45
CA LYS A 2 3.47 23.81 16.54
C LYS A 2 2.07 23.68 15.92
N GLN A 3 1.24 22.76 16.43
CA GLN A 3 -0.21 22.74 16.21
C GLN A 3 -0.77 24.14 16.52
N GLY A 4 -1.45 24.81 15.60
CA GLY A 4 -2.07 26.09 15.98
C GLY A 4 -2.64 27.02 14.92
N ALA A 5 -2.63 26.72 13.62
CA ALA A 5 -3.19 27.64 12.62
C ALA A 5 -4.49 27.17 11.94
N THR A 6 -5.00 25.98 12.28
CA THR A 6 -6.06 25.30 11.54
C THR A 6 -6.97 24.44 12.45
N SER A 7 -7.13 24.80 13.73
CA SER A 7 -7.86 24.04 14.77
C SER A 7 -9.27 23.58 14.41
N ASP A 8 -9.88 24.17 13.37
CA ASP A 8 -11.28 23.99 13.03
C ASP A 8 -11.52 22.93 11.94
N ILE A 9 -10.44 22.38 11.38
CA ILE A 9 -10.46 21.34 10.35
C ILE A 9 -10.09 20.00 10.99
N LEU A 10 -10.79 18.93 10.59
CA LEU A 10 -10.43 17.54 10.92
C LEU A 10 -9.03 17.25 10.35
N HIS A 11 -8.00 17.55 11.13
CA HIS A 11 -6.64 17.20 10.78
C HIS A 11 -6.47 15.70 10.96
N VAL A 12 -6.63 14.99 9.86
CA VAL A 12 -5.91 13.73 9.74
C VAL A 12 -4.46 14.14 9.52
N ASN A 13 -3.58 13.78 10.47
CA ASN A 13 -2.16 14.00 10.28
C ASN A 13 -1.79 13.39 8.93
N PHE A 14 -0.95 14.09 8.17
CA PHE A 14 -0.50 13.67 6.86
C PHE A 14 0.10 12.24 6.83
N THR A 15 0.38 11.65 8.00
CA THR A 15 0.90 10.29 8.25
C THR A 15 -0.14 9.22 8.57
N ASP A 16 -1.41 9.54 8.81
CA ASP A 16 -2.36 8.57 9.41
C ASP A 16 -3.05 7.65 8.40
N HIS A 17 -2.82 7.81 7.10
CA HIS A 17 -3.24 6.83 6.11
C HIS A 17 -2.03 6.22 5.42
N TRP A 18 -1.35 5.34 6.15
CA TRP A 18 -0.88 4.12 5.52
C TRP A 18 -2.13 3.42 4.96
N ILE A 19 -2.59 3.78 3.76
CA ILE A 19 -3.48 2.91 2.97
C ILE A 19 -2.61 1.73 2.52
N ARG A 20 -2.19 0.92 3.48
CA ARG A 20 -2.21 -0.49 3.26
C ARG A 20 -3.68 -0.78 3.14
N LYS A 21 -4.13 -1.25 1.98
CA LYS A 21 -5.12 -2.32 2.04
C LYS A 21 -4.48 -3.37 2.95
N LYS A 22 -4.74 -3.28 4.26
CA LYS A 22 -4.50 -4.39 5.15
C LYS A 22 -5.42 -5.44 4.57
N ILE A 23 -4.83 -6.36 3.81
CA ILE A 23 -5.45 -7.66 3.64
C ILE A 23 -5.59 -8.12 5.08
N ASP A 24 -6.83 -8.21 5.57
CA ASP A 24 -7.06 -8.68 6.92
C ASP A 24 -6.33 -10.01 7.06
N LYS A 25 -5.34 -10.01 7.96
CA LYS A 25 -4.56 -11.21 8.21
C LYS A 25 -5.56 -12.25 8.71
N LEU A 26 -5.75 -13.32 7.93
CA LEU A 26 -6.58 -14.42 8.37
C LEU A 26 -6.01 -14.94 9.69
N SER A 27 -6.85 -15.02 10.71
CA SER A 27 -6.49 -15.78 11.91
C SER A 27 -6.23 -17.24 11.54
N GLU A 28 -5.48 -17.95 12.38
CA GLU A 28 -5.22 -19.38 12.19
C GLU A 28 -6.54 -20.16 12.02
N LYS A 29 -7.55 -19.84 12.84
CA LYS A 29 -8.89 -20.42 12.76
C LYS A 29 -9.62 -20.07 11.44
N GLU A 30 -9.49 -18.86 10.93
CA GLU A 30 -10.09 -18.49 9.64
C GLU A 30 -9.38 -19.17 8.48
N SER A 31 -8.06 -19.29 8.56
CA SER A 31 -7.26 -20.08 7.63
C SER A 31 -7.76 -21.53 7.61
N ASP A 32 -7.91 -22.17 8.78
CA ASP A 32 -8.40 -23.56 8.95
C ASP A 32 -9.85 -23.75 8.51
N ALA A 33 -10.72 -22.79 8.80
CA ALA A 33 -12.10 -22.80 8.32
C ALA A 33 -12.19 -22.65 6.80
N LEU A 34 -11.29 -21.91 6.17
CA LEU A 34 -11.19 -21.81 4.72
C LEU A 34 -10.56 -23.06 4.10
N PHE A 35 -9.57 -23.68 4.76
CA PHE A 35 -8.99 -24.96 4.35
C PHE A 35 -10.06 -26.06 4.26
N SER A 36 -11.07 -26.03 5.14
CA SER A 36 -12.15 -27.02 5.20
C SER A 36 -13.36 -26.75 4.30
N ARG A 37 -13.45 -25.57 3.64
CA ARG A 37 -14.57 -25.22 2.75
C ARG A 37 -14.20 -25.39 1.28
N GLU A 38 -14.86 -26.32 0.58
CA GLU A 38 -14.61 -26.63 -0.84
C GLU A 38 -15.08 -25.57 -1.86
N THR A 39 -15.73 -24.48 -1.43
CA THR A 39 -16.38 -23.50 -2.34
C THR A 39 -15.43 -22.44 -2.91
N VAL A 40 -14.14 -22.74 -3.09
CA VAL A 40 -13.23 -21.88 -3.87
C VAL A 40 -13.44 -22.16 -5.34
N LEU A 41 -13.67 -21.12 -6.16
CA LEU A 41 -13.74 -21.28 -7.62
C LEU A 41 -12.55 -22.11 -8.11
N LYS A 42 -12.85 -23.27 -8.69
CA LYS A 42 -11.85 -24.19 -9.22
C LYS A 42 -11.32 -23.56 -10.52
N LEU A 43 -10.08 -23.07 -10.49
CA LEU A 43 -9.40 -22.72 -11.73
C LEU A 43 -9.36 -23.98 -12.58
N ARG A 44 -9.79 -23.86 -13.84
CA ARG A 44 -9.76 -24.98 -14.78
C ARG A 44 -8.33 -25.43 -14.93
N ASP A 45 -8.09 -26.70 -14.66
CA ASP A 45 -6.78 -27.29 -14.81
C ASP A 45 -6.51 -27.52 -16.30
N PHE A 46 -5.44 -26.93 -16.80
CA PHE A 46 -4.98 -27.10 -18.18
C PHE A 46 -3.61 -27.79 -18.23
N PHE A 47 -3.10 -28.28 -17.10
CA PHE A 47 -1.82 -28.98 -17.02
C PHE A 47 -2.01 -30.47 -17.31
N GLU A 48 -1.01 -31.10 -17.93
CA GLU A 48 -1.05 -32.52 -18.32
C GLU A 48 -1.00 -33.45 -17.09
N GLU A 49 -1.77 -34.54 -17.11
CA GLU A 49 -1.94 -35.49 -15.98
C GLU A 49 -0.67 -36.34 -15.64
N GLY A 50 0.49 -36.05 -16.25
CA GLY A 50 1.75 -36.77 -16.00
C GLY A 50 2.94 -35.88 -15.59
N ASP A 51 2.76 -34.56 -15.49
CA ASP A 51 3.84 -33.64 -15.13
C ASP A 51 3.93 -33.45 -13.62
N PRO A 52 5.05 -33.83 -12.96
CA PRO A 52 5.24 -33.64 -11.52
C PRO A 52 5.07 -32.20 -11.04
N ALA A 53 5.30 -31.20 -11.91
CA ALA A 53 5.15 -29.79 -11.59
C ALA A 53 3.73 -29.23 -11.89
N ALA A 54 2.78 -30.05 -12.37
CA ALA A 54 1.41 -29.61 -12.67
C ALA A 54 0.72 -29.00 -11.43
N ILE A 55 0.87 -29.63 -10.27
CA ILE A 55 0.31 -29.15 -9.00
C ILE A 55 0.93 -27.79 -8.63
N ILE A 56 2.25 -27.64 -8.78
CA ILE A 56 2.95 -26.38 -8.51
C ILE A 56 2.42 -25.27 -9.41
N ARG A 57 2.33 -25.49 -10.72
CA ARG A 57 1.84 -24.47 -11.66
C ARG A 57 0.40 -24.07 -11.39
N LYS A 58 -0.43 -25.01 -10.95
CA LYS A 58 -1.80 -24.71 -10.49
C LYS A 58 -1.78 -23.84 -9.23
N GLY A 59 -0.90 -24.12 -8.28
CA GLY A 59 -0.67 -23.28 -7.11
C GLY A 59 -0.22 -21.86 -7.47
N ILE A 60 0.75 -21.72 -8.39
CA ILE A 60 1.21 -20.43 -8.94
C ILE A 60 0.04 -19.67 -9.55
N ALA A 61 -0.81 -20.34 -10.33
CA ALA A 61 -1.97 -19.72 -10.95
C ALA A 61 -2.96 -19.16 -9.91
N TYR A 62 -3.15 -19.84 -8.77
CA TYR A 62 -3.98 -19.34 -7.68
C TYR A 62 -3.39 -18.09 -7.01
N THR A 63 -2.07 -18.05 -6.76
CA THR A 63 -1.40 -16.85 -6.23
C THR A 63 -1.59 -15.67 -7.19
N ASN A 64 -1.33 -15.89 -8.49
CA ASN A 64 -1.47 -14.84 -9.50
C ASN A 64 -2.92 -14.37 -9.66
N TYR A 65 -3.89 -15.27 -9.53
CA TYR A 65 -5.31 -14.93 -9.62
C TYR A 65 -5.75 -14.01 -8.47
N TYR A 66 -5.27 -14.28 -7.24
CA TYR A 66 -5.49 -13.42 -6.09
C TYR A 66 -4.97 -12.00 -6.35
N GLU A 67 -3.72 -11.90 -6.81
CA GLU A 67 -3.04 -10.61 -7.02
C GLU A 67 -3.66 -9.79 -8.15
N THR A 68 -4.21 -10.44 -9.18
CA THR A 68 -4.68 -9.74 -10.38
C THR A 68 -6.14 -9.33 -10.35
N ARG A 69 -7.03 -10.09 -9.68
CA ARG A 69 -8.45 -9.89 -9.92
C ARG A 69 -9.38 -9.99 -8.72
N HIS A 70 -9.10 -10.74 -7.66
CA HIS A 70 -10.18 -11.11 -6.73
C HIS A 70 -9.95 -10.79 -5.26
N SER A 71 -8.72 -10.59 -4.77
CA SER A 71 -8.46 -10.27 -3.35
C SER A 71 -9.19 -11.15 -2.31
N GLU A 72 -9.78 -12.28 -2.71
CA GLU A 72 -10.48 -13.22 -1.84
C GLU A 72 -9.43 -14.12 -1.20
N PRO A 73 -9.27 -14.10 0.14
CA PRO A 73 -8.19 -14.82 0.82
C PRO A 73 -8.18 -16.33 0.57
N ALA A 74 -9.33 -16.91 0.19
CA ALA A 74 -9.48 -18.33 -0.11
C ALA A 74 -8.60 -18.81 -1.28
N TYR A 75 -8.27 -17.95 -2.24
CA TYR A 75 -7.32 -18.30 -3.32
C TYR A 75 -5.89 -18.49 -2.80
N LEU A 76 -5.46 -17.68 -1.84
CA LEU A 76 -4.14 -17.82 -1.22
C LEU A 76 -4.04 -19.11 -0.41
N VAL A 77 -5.11 -19.44 0.34
CA VAL A 77 -5.19 -20.70 1.10
C VAL A 77 -4.99 -21.88 0.16
N ARG A 78 -5.71 -21.89 -0.97
CA ARG A 78 -5.61 -22.96 -1.96
C ARG A 78 -4.25 -23.00 -2.67
N ALA A 79 -3.67 -21.84 -2.97
CA ALA A 79 -2.33 -21.75 -3.54
C ALA A 79 -1.31 -22.44 -2.63
N ILE A 80 -1.34 -22.14 -1.32
CA ILE A 80 -0.41 -22.70 -0.33
C ILE A 80 -0.49 -24.22 -0.29
N ILE A 81 -1.69 -24.82 -0.21
CA ILE A 81 -1.86 -26.29 -0.21
C ILE A 81 -1.19 -26.93 -1.42
N LEU A 82 -1.52 -26.42 -2.62
CA LEU A 82 -1.03 -26.98 -3.88
C LEU A 82 0.49 -26.83 -3.98
N LEU A 83 1.02 -25.66 -3.60
CA LEU A 83 2.45 -25.41 -3.65
C LEU A 83 3.21 -26.28 -2.64
N GLU A 84 2.74 -26.39 -1.39
CA GLU A 84 3.36 -27.26 -0.39
C GLU A 84 3.35 -28.74 -0.81
N GLN A 85 2.22 -29.23 -1.35
CA GLN A 85 2.13 -30.59 -1.88
C GLN A 85 3.07 -30.81 -3.06
N GLY A 86 3.01 -29.94 -4.09
CA GLY A 86 3.84 -30.10 -5.28
C GLY A 86 5.33 -29.95 -5.00
N LEU A 87 5.72 -29.12 -4.04
CA LEU A 87 7.12 -28.94 -3.64
C LEU A 87 7.68 -30.13 -2.82
N GLN A 88 6.83 -31.00 -2.27
CA GLN A 88 7.30 -32.29 -1.73
C GLN A 88 7.78 -33.21 -2.86
N ASP A 89 7.05 -33.22 -3.98
CA ASP A 89 7.38 -34.04 -5.15
C ASP A 89 8.52 -33.42 -5.99
N VAL A 90 8.59 -32.08 -6.06
CA VAL A 90 9.59 -31.33 -6.82
C VAL A 90 10.29 -30.27 -5.94
N PRO A 91 11.22 -30.68 -5.04
CA PRO A 91 11.78 -29.83 -3.97
C PRO A 91 12.84 -28.81 -4.42
N GLU A 92 13.14 -28.75 -5.72
CA GLU A 92 14.07 -27.78 -6.33
C GLU A 92 13.34 -26.82 -7.29
N HIS A 93 12.01 -26.73 -7.19
CA HIS A 93 11.23 -25.83 -8.05
C HIS A 93 11.26 -24.38 -7.55
N LEU A 94 12.13 -23.57 -8.15
CA LEU A 94 12.35 -22.16 -7.81
C LEU A 94 11.05 -21.33 -7.80
N ASP A 95 10.30 -21.32 -8.91
CA ASP A 95 9.08 -20.50 -9.02
C ASP A 95 7.98 -20.93 -8.05
N GLY A 96 7.97 -22.21 -7.66
CA GLY A 96 7.02 -22.75 -6.68
C GLY A 96 7.28 -22.18 -5.29
N TYR A 97 8.54 -22.18 -4.85
CA TYR A 97 8.91 -21.53 -3.59
C TYR A 97 8.71 -20.01 -3.64
N TYR A 98 8.96 -19.36 -4.77
CA TYR A 98 8.70 -17.92 -4.92
C TYR A 98 7.20 -17.62 -4.78
N ALA A 99 6.34 -18.35 -5.47
CA ALA A 99 4.89 -18.18 -5.37
C ALA A 99 4.34 -18.56 -3.98
N LEU A 100 4.96 -19.54 -3.31
CA LEU A 100 4.59 -19.92 -1.94
C LEU A 100 4.92 -18.80 -0.96
N ALA A 101 6.13 -18.23 -1.09
CA ALA A 101 6.54 -17.09 -0.30
C ALA A 101 5.63 -15.87 -0.52
N ARG A 102 5.25 -15.59 -1.78
CA ARG A 102 4.26 -14.55 -2.12
C ARG A 102 2.92 -14.82 -1.45
N ALA A 103 2.41 -16.05 -1.50
CA ALA A 103 1.13 -16.40 -0.90
C ALA A 103 1.15 -16.23 0.63
N PHE A 104 2.21 -16.67 1.32
CA PHE A 104 2.38 -16.42 2.75
C PHE A 104 2.46 -14.93 3.09
N GLN A 105 3.23 -14.16 2.32
CA GLN A 105 3.36 -12.71 2.51
C GLN A 105 2.01 -12.01 2.37
N LEU A 106 1.20 -12.38 1.38
CA LEU A 106 -0.12 -11.80 1.15
C LEU A 106 -1.14 -12.21 2.23
N GLN A 107 -0.93 -13.33 2.93
CA GLN A 107 -1.68 -13.71 4.13
C GLN A 107 -1.13 -13.06 5.42
N GLY A 108 -0.02 -12.33 5.35
CA GLY A 108 0.65 -11.74 6.50
C GLY A 108 1.39 -12.75 7.39
N LYS A 109 1.70 -13.93 6.85
CA LYS A 109 2.50 -15.00 7.47
C LYS A 109 3.99 -14.75 7.19
N ASP A 110 4.49 -13.65 7.73
CA ASP A 110 5.77 -13.05 7.32
C ASP A 110 6.97 -13.97 7.58
N GLN A 111 6.97 -14.74 8.68
CA GLN A 111 8.03 -15.72 8.97
C GLN A 111 8.07 -16.87 7.94
N GLN A 112 6.91 -17.41 7.57
CA GLN A 112 6.82 -18.48 6.57
C GLN A 112 7.21 -17.97 5.18
N ALA A 113 6.80 -16.74 4.85
CA ALA A 113 7.21 -16.07 3.62
C ALA A 113 8.74 -15.92 3.54
N ALA A 114 9.37 -15.42 4.62
CA ALA A 114 10.82 -15.28 4.69
C ALA A 114 11.54 -16.62 4.50
N ALA A 115 11.08 -17.69 5.15
CA ALA A 115 11.67 -19.03 5.00
C ALA A 115 11.58 -19.55 3.55
N ALA A 116 10.43 -19.41 2.90
CA ALA A 116 10.24 -19.80 1.51
C ALA A 116 11.09 -18.96 0.54
N TYR A 117 11.23 -17.65 0.78
CA TYR A 117 12.16 -16.80 0.01
C TYR A 117 13.62 -17.20 0.21
N GLN A 118 14.04 -17.56 1.43
CA GLN A 118 15.39 -18.07 1.66
C GLN A 118 15.65 -19.37 0.88
N ARG A 119 14.62 -20.22 0.72
CA ARG A 119 14.72 -21.39 -0.14
C ARG A 119 14.95 -21.02 -1.60
N VAL A 120 14.25 -20.00 -2.12
CA VAL A 120 14.52 -19.45 -3.47
C VAL A 120 15.98 -18.99 -3.59
N LEU A 121 16.49 -18.22 -2.64
CA LEU A 121 17.87 -17.75 -2.66
C LEU A 121 18.92 -18.87 -2.52
N SER A 122 18.55 -19.99 -1.89
CA SER A 122 19.42 -21.18 -1.84
C SER A 122 19.52 -21.91 -3.18
N LEU A 123 18.46 -21.85 -4.00
CA LEU A 123 18.41 -22.43 -5.34
C LEU A 123 19.02 -21.48 -6.38
N ASP A 124 18.74 -20.19 -6.25
CA ASP A 124 19.25 -19.12 -7.10
C ASP A 124 19.64 -17.88 -6.26
N PRO A 125 20.94 -17.75 -5.92
CA PRO A 125 21.46 -16.60 -5.17
C PRO A 125 21.41 -15.26 -5.91
N THR A 126 21.07 -15.24 -7.21
CA THR A 126 20.96 -14.04 -8.04
C THR A 126 19.52 -13.67 -8.38
N HIS A 127 18.52 -14.32 -7.76
CA HIS A 127 17.11 -14.03 -7.96
C HIS A 127 16.70 -12.64 -7.41
N MET A 128 16.83 -11.61 -8.24
CA MET A 128 16.59 -10.19 -7.89
C MET A 128 15.21 -9.96 -7.26
N TRP A 129 14.16 -10.59 -7.81
CA TRP A 129 12.80 -10.40 -7.29
C TRP A 129 12.63 -10.93 -5.87
N THR A 130 13.40 -11.94 -5.44
CA THR A 130 13.34 -12.41 -4.05
C THR A 130 13.96 -11.39 -3.10
N TYR A 131 15.10 -10.82 -3.46
CA TYR A 131 15.70 -9.73 -2.70
C TYR A 131 14.76 -8.52 -2.59
N TYR A 132 14.10 -8.15 -3.70
CA TYR A 132 13.09 -7.10 -3.69
C TYR A 132 11.93 -7.40 -2.72
N GLN A 133 11.36 -8.61 -2.76
CA GLN A 133 10.23 -8.95 -1.90
C GLN A 133 10.63 -9.11 -0.42
N LEU A 134 11.82 -9.65 -0.12
CA LEU A 134 12.36 -9.68 1.25
C LEU A 134 12.61 -8.27 1.78
N GLY A 135 13.12 -7.36 0.94
CA GLY A 135 13.23 -5.95 1.27
C GLY A 135 11.89 -5.36 1.71
N ARG A 136 10.87 -5.52 0.87
CA ARG A 136 9.49 -5.07 1.19
C ARG A 136 8.91 -5.73 2.44
N LEU A 137 9.21 -7.00 2.68
CA LEU A 137 8.74 -7.76 3.84
C LEU A 137 9.28 -7.16 5.15
N TYR A 138 10.55 -6.74 5.16
CA TYR A 138 11.21 -6.20 6.34
C TYR A 138 11.13 -4.69 6.49
N LEU A 139 10.41 -3.99 5.59
CA LEU A 139 10.41 -2.53 5.51
C LEU A 139 10.08 -1.84 6.84
N ASP A 140 9.09 -2.35 7.58
CA ASP A 140 8.67 -1.74 8.85
C ASP A 140 9.30 -2.38 10.08
N GLU A 141 9.50 -3.70 10.07
CA GLU A 141 9.94 -4.45 11.25
C GLU A 141 11.46 -4.41 11.45
N ALA A 142 12.23 -4.29 10.36
CA ALA A 142 13.68 -4.31 10.38
C ALA A 142 14.23 -3.52 9.17
N PRO A 143 14.11 -2.19 9.18
CA PRO A 143 14.42 -1.36 8.02
C PRO A 143 15.88 -1.47 7.56
N GLU A 144 16.83 -1.76 8.45
CA GLU A 144 18.24 -2.02 8.09
C GLU A 144 18.38 -3.29 7.24
N ARG A 145 17.60 -4.34 7.54
CA ARG A 145 17.54 -5.55 6.70
C ARG A 145 16.89 -5.25 5.36
N SER A 146 15.85 -4.41 5.35
CA SER A 146 15.20 -3.96 4.13
C SER A 146 16.19 -3.26 3.19
N VAL A 147 16.94 -2.28 3.71
CA VAL A 147 18.01 -1.58 2.99
C VAL A 147 19.02 -2.58 2.40
N ALA A 148 19.50 -3.54 3.19
CA ALA A 148 20.48 -4.53 2.71
C ALA A 148 19.92 -5.40 1.56
N TYR A 149 18.69 -5.90 1.68
CA TYR A 149 18.07 -6.70 0.62
C TYR A 149 17.78 -5.89 -0.65
N LEU A 150 17.27 -4.66 -0.50
CA LEU A 150 16.97 -3.79 -1.65
C LEU A 150 18.26 -3.32 -2.34
N ALA A 151 19.33 -3.04 -1.60
CA ALA A 151 20.64 -2.78 -2.19
C ALA A 151 21.15 -3.97 -3.00
N ARG A 152 20.93 -5.20 -2.53
CA ARG A 152 21.28 -6.41 -3.30
C ARG A 152 20.42 -6.55 -4.56
N ALA A 153 19.12 -6.24 -4.49
CA ALA A 153 18.25 -6.22 -5.66
C ALA A 153 18.69 -5.18 -6.70
N ILE A 154 19.07 -3.97 -6.26
CA ILE A 154 19.64 -2.91 -7.11
C ILE A 154 20.94 -3.37 -7.78
N HIS A 155 21.83 -4.03 -7.03
CA HIS A 155 23.08 -4.53 -7.60
C HIS A 155 22.84 -5.55 -8.72
N LEU A 156 21.81 -6.40 -8.59
CA LEU A 156 21.44 -7.40 -9.60
C LEU A 156 20.71 -6.79 -10.79
N ASN A 157 19.90 -5.76 -10.58
CA ASN A 157 19.25 -5.01 -11.65
C ASN A 157 19.13 -3.52 -11.29
N PRO A 158 20.09 -2.68 -11.72
CA PRO A 158 20.13 -1.27 -11.35
C PRO A 158 19.11 -0.41 -12.10
N ASP A 159 18.42 -0.95 -13.11
CA ASP A 159 17.50 -0.21 -13.98
C ASP A 159 16.02 -0.45 -13.63
N ASN A 160 15.74 -0.95 -12.42
CA ASN A 160 14.38 -1.13 -11.95
C ASN A 160 13.92 0.04 -11.04
N PRO A 161 13.08 0.97 -11.53
CA PRO A 161 12.66 2.14 -10.78
C PRO A 161 11.88 1.78 -9.50
N LYS A 162 11.13 0.66 -9.50
CA LYS A 162 10.36 0.21 -8.34
C LYS A 162 11.28 -0.17 -7.18
N VAL A 163 12.41 -0.82 -7.46
CA VAL A 163 13.38 -1.21 -6.42
C VAL A 163 14.02 0.04 -5.81
N TRP A 164 14.39 1.03 -6.64
CA TRP A 164 14.93 2.31 -6.15
C TRP A 164 13.94 3.08 -5.28
N LYS A 165 12.67 3.12 -5.64
CA LYS A 165 11.63 3.73 -4.80
C LYS A 165 11.52 3.00 -3.46
N GLU A 166 11.37 1.68 -3.44
CA GLU A 166 11.28 0.93 -2.17
C GLU A 166 12.57 1.06 -1.34
N TYR A 167 13.74 1.18 -1.98
CA TYR A 167 15.01 1.45 -1.31
C TYR A 167 15.00 2.83 -0.64
N GLY A 168 14.47 3.85 -1.32
CA GLY A 168 14.25 5.16 -0.72
C GLY A 168 13.29 5.11 0.46
N ASP A 169 12.20 4.34 0.37
CA ASP A 169 11.26 4.15 1.49
C ASP A 169 11.99 3.51 2.69
N ALA A 170 12.85 2.50 2.47
CA ALA A 170 13.63 1.85 3.52
C ALA A 170 14.67 2.79 4.15
N LEU A 171 15.31 3.63 3.34
CA LEU A 171 16.27 4.62 3.83
C LEU A 171 15.60 5.68 4.73
N LEU A 172 14.37 6.11 4.41
CA LEU A 172 13.60 7.02 5.26
C LEU A 172 13.32 6.40 6.64
N PHE A 173 13.03 5.10 6.70
CA PHE A 173 12.83 4.40 7.98
C PHE A 173 14.12 4.32 8.81
N THR A 174 15.28 4.33 8.16
CA THR A 174 16.59 4.45 8.82
C THR A 174 17.05 5.91 9.00
N GLU A 175 16.15 6.89 8.79
CA GLU A 175 16.42 8.33 8.91
C GLU A 175 17.46 8.90 7.90
N ASP A 176 17.86 8.13 6.88
CA ASP A 176 18.73 8.62 5.80
C ASP A 176 17.90 9.35 4.72
N VAL A 177 17.52 10.58 5.05
CA VAL A 177 16.70 11.44 4.19
C VAL A 177 17.41 11.78 2.87
N ALA A 178 18.73 12.02 2.92
CA ALA A 178 19.51 12.39 1.74
C ALA A 178 19.65 11.21 0.76
N GLY A 179 19.93 10.02 1.28
CA GLY A 179 19.94 8.79 0.50
C GLY A 179 18.58 8.48 -0.09
N ALA A 180 17.49 8.65 0.68
CA ALA A 180 16.14 8.45 0.18
C ALA A 180 15.79 9.38 -0.99
N LYS A 181 16.09 10.67 -0.87
CA LYS A 181 15.90 11.64 -1.97
C LYS A 181 16.64 11.20 -3.23
N THR A 182 17.91 10.82 -3.10
CA THR A 182 18.73 10.34 -4.22
C THR A 182 18.13 9.09 -4.86
N ALA A 183 17.60 8.16 -4.05
CA ALA A 183 16.96 6.95 -4.55
C ALA A 183 15.67 7.24 -5.32
N TYR A 184 14.82 8.15 -4.85
CA TYR A 184 13.61 8.56 -5.58
C TYR A 184 13.94 9.30 -6.88
N GLU A 185 14.94 10.18 -6.87
CA GLU A 185 15.44 10.85 -8.08
C GLU A 185 15.99 9.83 -9.09
N ARG A 186 16.70 8.79 -8.63
CA ARG A 186 17.14 7.70 -9.49
C ARG A 186 15.97 6.91 -10.07
N ALA A 187 14.93 6.63 -9.28
CA ALA A 187 13.71 5.99 -9.77
C ALA A 187 13.06 6.81 -10.90
N LEU A 188 12.98 8.13 -10.75
CA LEU A 188 12.42 9.03 -11.75
C LEU A 188 13.31 9.23 -12.98
N ALA A 189 14.63 9.11 -12.83
CA ALA A 189 15.56 9.12 -13.96
C ALA A 189 15.41 7.86 -14.83
N LEU A 190 15.01 6.73 -14.22
CA LEU A 190 14.73 5.47 -14.92
C LEU A 190 13.31 5.43 -15.50
N ASP A 191 12.34 6.01 -14.80
CA ASP A 191 10.95 6.12 -15.24
C ASP A 191 10.35 7.47 -14.84
N SER A 192 10.30 8.40 -15.80
CA SER A 192 9.74 9.74 -15.60
C SER A 192 8.21 9.75 -15.46
N PHE A 193 7.52 8.63 -15.70
CA PHE A 193 6.09 8.48 -15.51
C PHE A 193 5.74 7.88 -14.14
N PHE A 194 6.72 7.65 -13.26
CA PHE A 194 6.51 6.95 -12.00
C PHE A 194 5.86 7.84 -10.93
N ALA A 195 4.52 7.93 -10.97
CA ALA A 195 3.72 8.77 -10.08
C ALA A 195 4.07 8.63 -8.58
N SER A 196 4.27 7.40 -8.11
CA SER A 196 4.55 7.15 -6.69
C SER A 196 5.91 7.71 -6.25
N ALA A 197 6.92 7.77 -7.12
CA ALA A 197 8.21 8.38 -6.80
C ALA A 197 8.10 9.90 -6.70
N TYR A 198 7.30 10.55 -7.56
CA TYR A 198 6.95 11.96 -7.39
C TYR A 198 6.22 12.22 -6.08
N ASN A 199 5.25 11.37 -5.71
CA ASN A 199 4.57 11.50 -4.43
C ASN A 199 5.55 11.42 -3.25
N ARG A 200 6.50 10.47 -3.26
CA ARG A 200 7.52 10.35 -2.21
C ARG A 200 8.45 11.57 -2.12
N LEU A 201 8.86 12.14 -3.25
CA LEU A 201 9.61 13.40 -3.24
C LEU A 201 8.77 14.56 -2.68
N GLY A 202 7.49 14.64 -3.04
CA GLY A 202 6.57 15.64 -2.49
C GLY A 202 6.44 15.53 -0.97
N GLU A 203 6.31 14.32 -0.45
CA GLU A 203 6.31 14.04 1.00
C GLU A 203 7.62 14.53 1.65
N LEU A 204 8.77 14.21 1.05
CA LEU A 204 10.07 14.64 1.58
C LEU A 204 10.20 16.16 1.64
N GLU A 205 9.87 16.88 0.57
CA GLU A 205 9.90 18.35 0.55
C GLU A 205 8.93 18.96 1.57
N PHE A 206 7.76 18.35 1.73
CA PHE A 206 6.76 18.79 2.70
C PHE A 206 7.24 18.62 4.15
N TYR A 207 7.68 17.43 4.54
CA TYR A 207 7.96 17.12 5.94
C TYR A 207 9.35 17.53 6.41
N GLN A 208 10.36 17.37 5.56
CA GLN A 208 11.76 17.55 5.96
C GLN A 208 12.22 18.98 5.71
N HIS A 209 11.72 19.62 4.65
CA HIS A 209 12.15 20.97 4.26
C HIS A 209 11.07 22.03 4.49
N ASN A 210 9.83 21.62 4.80
CA ASN A 210 8.70 22.52 4.92
C ASN A 210 8.49 23.40 3.67
N ASP A 211 8.86 22.87 2.49
CA ASP A 211 8.72 23.54 1.21
C ASP A 211 7.41 23.11 0.55
N LEU A 212 6.34 23.84 0.89
CA LEU A 212 5.00 23.59 0.37
C LEU A 212 4.91 23.74 -1.17
N GLN A 213 5.72 24.63 -1.75
CA GLN A 213 5.70 24.88 -3.19
C GLN A 213 6.36 23.74 -3.95
N ALA A 214 7.53 23.27 -3.48
CA ALA A 214 8.19 22.10 -4.05
C ALA A 214 7.35 20.83 -3.85
N ALA A 215 6.74 20.67 -2.67
CA ALA A 215 5.83 19.57 -2.39
C ALA A 215 4.63 19.56 -3.36
N ALA A 216 3.91 20.67 -3.48
CA ALA A 216 2.78 20.82 -4.40
C ALA A 216 3.17 20.53 -5.85
N THR A 217 4.36 20.97 -6.28
CA THR A 217 4.89 20.69 -7.62
C THR A 217 5.04 19.20 -7.86
N ASN A 218 5.63 18.48 -6.91
CA ASN A 218 5.83 17.03 -7.02
C ASN A 218 4.51 16.25 -6.94
N PHE A 219 3.60 16.60 -6.03
CA PHE A 219 2.27 15.97 -5.98
C PHE A 219 1.46 16.23 -7.26
N THR A 220 1.56 17.43 -7.83
CA THR A 220 0.93 17.76 -9.11
C THR A 220 1.49 16.88 -10.23
N LYS A 221 2.82 16.69 -10.29
CA LYS A 221 3.43 15.75 -11.25
C LYS A 221 2.94 14.33 -11.02
N ALA A 222 2.80 13.87 -9.79
CA ALA A 222 2.27 12.54 -9.49
C ALA A 222 0.87 12.34 -10.08
N ILE A 223 -0.04 13.32 -9.90
CA ILE A 223 -1.40 13.22 -10.46
C ILE A 223 -1.47 13.49 -11.97
N GLN A 224 -0.47 14.14 -12.57
CA GLN A 224 -0.36 14.23 -14.03
C GLN A 224 -0.02 12.86 -14.65
N GLN A 225 0.82 12.07 -13.98
CA GLN A 225 1.18 10.73 -14.46
C GLN A 225 0.13 9.68 -14.11
N ASN A 226 -0.50 9.79 -12.95
CA ASN A 226 -1.62 8.96 -12.54
C ASN A 226 -2.72 9.85 -11.92
N PRO A 227 -3.75 10.23 -12.71
CA PRO A 227 -4.86 11.07 -12.25
C PRO A 227 -5.62 10.56 -11.03
N ASP A 228 -5.54 9.25 -10.78
CA ASP A 228 -6.22 8.54 -9.70
C ASP A 228 -5.27 8.22 -8.54
N HIS A 229 -4.09 8.84 -8.47
CA HIS A 229 -3.14 8.61 -7.37
C HIS A 229 -3.65 9.18 -6.04
N THR A 230 -4.43 8.37 -5.31
CA THR A 230 -5.17 8.73 -4.09
C THR A 230 -4.34 9.53 -3.07
N LEU A 231 -3.13 9.06 -2.73
CA LEU A 231 -2.28 9.74 -1.75
C LEU A 231 -1.79 11.12 -2.22
N ALA A 232 -1.55 11.29 -3.52
CA ALA A 232 -1.07 12.56 -4.05
C ALA A 232 -2.21 13.58 -4.10
N LEU A 233 -3.43 13.13 -4.45
CA LEU A 233 -4.64 13.94 -4.35
C LEU A 233 -4.91 14.35 -2.90
N HIS A 234 -4.81 13.43 -1.95
CA HIS A 234 -4.96 13.74 -0.53
C HIS A 234 -3.93 14.77 -0.05
N ASN A 235 -2.66 14.61 -0.41
CA ASN A 235 -1.61 15.55 -0.06
C ASN A 235 -1.85 16.96 -0.67
N LEU A 236 -2.33 17.03 -1.92
CA LEU A 236 -2.74 18.30 -2.54
C LEU A 236 -3.95 18.92 -1.85
N ALA A 237 -4.92 18.12 -1.42
CA ALA A 237 -6.06 18.60 -0.63
C ALA A 237 -5.57 19.26 0.67
N ASN A 238 -4.63 18.62 1.37
CA ASN A 238 -4.08 19.17 2.62
C ASN A 238 -3.27 20.46 2.39
N ILE A 239 -2.51 20.57 1.30
CA ILE A 239 -1.85 21.83 0.92
C ILE A 239 -2.87 22.92 0.60
N ALA A 240 -3.95 22.58 -0.12
CA ALA A 240 -5.02 23.53 -0.43
C ALA A 240 -5.72 24.04 0.83
N ILE A 241 -5.99 23.15 1.80
CA ILE A 241 -6.48 23.50 3.13
C ILE A 241 -5.54 24.49 3.82
N PHE A 242 -4.23 24.20 3.85
CA PHE A 242 -3.25 25.08 4.47
C PHE A 242 -3.25 26.48 3.84
N ASN A 243 -3.42 26.54 2.52
CA ASN A 243 -3.51 27.78 1.76
C ASN A 243 -4.90 28.45 1.82
N LYS A 244 -5.87 27.87 2.54
CA LYS A 244 -7.27 28.30 2.61
C LYS A 244 -7.99 28.31 1.25
N ASP A 245 -7.51 27.53 0.29
CA ASP A 245 -8.17 27.29 -0.99
C ASP A 245 -9.16 26.12 -0.83
N LEU A 246 -10.32 26.44 -0.25
CA LEU A 246 -11.35 25.44 0.06
C LEU A 246 -11.95 24.80 -1.21
N ASP A 247 -11.94 25.52 -2.33
CA ASP A 247 -12.47 25.02 -3.61
C ASP A 247 -11.58 23.90 -4.16
N GLN A 248 -10.25 24.09 -4.16
CA GLN A 248 -9.31 23.04 -4.55
C GLN A 248 -9.29 21.89 -3.55
N ALA A 249 -9.32 22.19 -2.24
CA ALA A 249 -9.36 21.16 -1.20
C ALA A 249 -10.57 20.22 -1.36
N GLU A 250 -11.75 20.78 -1.65
CA GLU A 250 -12.95 20.01 -1.96
C GLU A 250 -12.79 19.18 -3.24
N ASN A 251 -12.29 19.78 -4.32
CA ASN A 251 -12.09 19.08 -5.59
C ASN A 251 -11.21 17.83 -5.41
N TYR A 252 -10.03 18.00 -4.82
CA TYR A 252 -9.12 16.89 -4.57
C TYR A 252 -9.73 15.83 -3.65
N SER A 253 -10.42 16.23 -2.58
CA SER A 253 -11.07 15.30 -1.65
C SER A 253 -12.20 14.50 -2.32
N ARG A 254 -12.98 15.12 -3.21
CA ARG A 254 -14.00 14.41 -4.01
C ARG A 254 -13.38 13.41 -4.98
N ARG A 255 -12.25 13.76 -5.61
CA ARG A 255 -11.51 12.85 -6.49
C ARG A 255 -10.94 11.66 -5.71
N VAL A 256 -10.42 11.87 -4.50
CA VAL A 256 -10.01 10.79 -3.61
C VAL A 256 -11.17 9.81 -3.38
N LEU A 257 -12.35 10.29 -3.00
CA LEU A 257 -13.51 9.44 -2.75
C LEU A 257 -14.10 8.77 -4.01
N ALA A 258 -13.84 9.32 -5.20
CA ALA A 258 -14.20 8.68 -6.45
C ALA A 258 -13.34 7.43 -6.74
N VAL A 259 -12.07 7.45 -6.31
CA VAL A 259 -11.12 6.34 -6.45
C VAL A 259 -11.25 5.36 -5.29
N ASP A 260 -11.33 5.87 -4.07
CA ASP A 260 -11.41 5.10 -2.82
C ASP A 260 -12.54 5.64 -1.94
N PRO A 261 -13.76 5.09 -2.07
CA PRO A 261 -14.91 5.48 -1.26
C PRO A 261 -14.76 5.20 0.24
N GLU A 262 -13.76 4.43 0.66
CA GLU A 262 -13.50 4.11 2.07
C GLU A 262 -12.39 5.00 2.68
N PHE A 263 -11.85 5.96 1.91
CA PHE A 263 -10.84 6.90 2.41
C PHE A 263 -11.45 7.92 3.38
N SER A 264 -11.51 7.54 4.65
CA SER A 264 -12.23 8.24 5.72
C SER A 264 -11.79 9.71 5.86
N ALA A 265 -10.49 9.99 5.74
CA ALA A 265 -9.94 11.33 5.88
C ALA A 265 -10.58 12.37 4.93
N SER A 266 -10.96 11.98 3.71
CA SER A 266 -11.61 12.89 2.77
C SER A 266 -13.04 13.25 3.17
N TYR A 267 -13.76 12.38 3.88
CA TYR A 267 -15.05 12.75 4.47
C TYR A 267 -14.88 13.78 5.59
N GLY A 268 -13.82 13.68 6.40
CA GLY A 268 -13.49 14.68 7.41
C GLY A 268 -13.21 16.06 6.80
N THR A 269 -12.37 16.12 5.77
CA THR A 269 -12.09 17.36 5.03
C THR A 269 -13.37 17.98 4.44
N LEU A 270 -14.19 17.18 3.76
CA LEU A 270 -15.43 17.66 3.14
C LEU A 270 -16.46 18.13 4.17
N ALA A 271 -16.53 17.48 5.34
CA ALA A 271 -17.36 17.93 6.45
C ALA A 271 -16.93 19.30 6.97
N SER A 272 -15.63 19.50 7.22
CA SER A 272 -15.09 20.78 7.67
C SER A 272 -15.34 21.90 6.65
N ILE A 273 -15.08 21.67 5.36
CA ILE A 273 -15.35 22.63 4.29
C ILE A 273 -16.84 22.98 4.22
N SER A 274 -17.72 21.98 4.31
CA SER A 274 -19.17 22.19 4.28
C SER A 274 -19.62 23.04 5.47
N ARG A 275 -19.08 22.78 6.66
CA ARG A 275 -19.37 23.57 7.87
C ARG A 275 -18.92 25.02 7.73
N GLU A 276 -17.69 25.26 7.26
CA GLU A 276 -17.18 26.63 7.06
C GLU A 276 -18.03 27.44 6.07
N ARG A 277 -18.67 26.77 5.10
CA ARG A 277 -19.59 27.40 4.15
C ARG A 277 -21.04 27.49 4.64
N GLY A 278 -21.33 27.11 5.89
CA GLY A 278 -22.69 27.09 6.47
C GLY A 278 -23.60 26.00 5.88
N GLN A 279 -23.04 24.99 5.21
CA GLN A 279 -23.76 23.88 4.59
C GLN A 279 -23.91 22.73 5.59
N PHE A 280 -24.57 23.00 6.73
CA PHE A 280 -24.61 22.10 7.88
C PHE A 280 -25.20 20.72 7.58
N SER A 281 -26.28 20.64 6.80
CA SER A 281 -26.88 19.36 6.39
C SER A 281 -25.90 18.50 5.57
N GLN A 282 -25.08 19.13 4.73
CA GLN A 282 -24.08 18.41 3.94
C GLN A 282 -22.89 17.96 4.81
N ALA A 283 -22.48 18.80 5.77
CA ALA A 283 -21.46 18.44 6.76
C ALA A 283 -21.89 17.23 7.59
N GLU A 284 -23.16 17.17 8.01
CA GLU A 284 -23.73 16.05 8.77
C GLU A 284 -23.63 14.73 7.98
N ILE A 285 -23.97 14.74 6.70
CA ILE A 285 -23.88 13.55 5.82
C ILE A 285 -22.44 13.02 5.79
N TYR A 286 -21.45 13.90 5.61
CA TYR A 286 -20.05 13.49 5.57
C TYR A 286 -19.54 12.99 6.92
N LEU A 287 -19.91 13.64 8.02
CA LEU A 287 -19.54 13.18 9.37
C LEU A 287 -20.11 11.81 9.68
N ARG A 288 -21.37 11.54 9.30
CA ARG A 288 -21.98 10.22 9.47
C ARG A 288 -21.25 9.14 8.65
N LYS A 289 -20.77 9.47 7.45
CA LYS A 289 -19.94 8.56 6.64
C LYS A 289 -18.59 8.30 7.31
N LEU A 290 -17.90 9.35 7.78
CA LEU A 290 -16.67 9.21 8.54
C LEU A 290 -16.86 8.34 9.78
N ILE A 291 -17.90 8.58 10.59
CA ILE A 291 -18.18 7.79 11.81
C ILE A 291 -18.54 6.33 11.47
N ALA A 292 -19.18 6.07 10.34
CA ALA A 292 -19.45 4.70 9.91
C ALA A 292 -18.16 3.93 9.60
N LEU A 293 -17.15 4.61 9.02
CA LEU A 293 -15.82 4.03 8.74
C LEU A 293 -14.94 3.98 9.99
N GLU A 294 -15.04 4.99 10.85
CA GLU A 294 -14.26 5.14 12.08
C GLU A 294 -15.16 5.44 13.28
N PRO A 295 -15.83 4.43 13.86
CA PRO A 295 -16.81 4.63 14.94
C PRO A 295 -16.25 5.30 16.20
N ASN A 296 -14.93 5.25 16.38
CA ASN A 296 -14.24 5.79 17.56
C ASN A 296 -13.60 7.17 17.32
N ASN A 297 -13.80 7.78 16.14
CA ASN A 297 -13.25 9.10 15.84
C ASN A 297 -13.93 10.19 16.70
N GLN A 298 -13.28 10.56 17.82
CA GLN A 298 -13.83 11.48 18.81
C GLN A 298 -14.08 12.88 18.23
N GLN A 299 -13.22 13.33 17.32
CA GLN A 299 -13.35 14.65 16.71
C GLN A 299 -14.60 14.70 15.82
N ALA A 300 -14.83 13.68 14.98
CA ALA A 300 -16.04 13.58 14.16
C ALA A 300 -17.32 13.49 15.01
N LEU A 301 -17.28 12.74 16.12
CA LEU A 301 -18.39 12.65 17.07
C LEU A 301 -18.70 13.99 17.75
N SER A 302 -17.68 14.78 18.12
CA SER A 302 -17.87 16.13 18.69
C SER A 302 -18.51 17.07 17.67
N MET A 303 -17.93 17.14 16.46
CA MET A 303 -18.44 17.99 15.39
C MET A 303 -19.89 17.67 15.03
N LEU A 304 -20.27 16.38 15.00
CA LEU A 304 -21.65 15.98 14.74
C LEU A 304 -22.61 16.42 15.86
N ARG A 305 -22.17 16.44 17.12
CA ARG A 305 -23.00 16.94 18.23
C ARG A 305 -23.19 18.45 18.13
N GLU A 306 -22.12 19.19 17.86
CA GLU A 306 -22.14 20.65 17.69
C GLU A 306 -23.15 21.06 16.61
N LEU A 307 -23.15 20.39 15.45
CA LEU A 307 -24.09 20.67 14.35
C LEU A 307 -25.57 20.44 14.70
N ASN A 308 -25.88 19.56 15.66
CA ASN A 308 -27.26 19.31 16.08
C ASN A 308 -27.78 20.36 17.08
N HIS A 309 -26.90 21.28 17.52
CA HIS A 309 -27.21 22.34 18.49
C HIS A 309 -27.22 23.76 17.87
N GLU A 310 -26.88 23.89 16.58
CA GLU A 310 -26.96 25.13 15.79
C GLU A 310 -28.25 25.19 14.96
#